data_AF-A0A2Y9I899-F1
#
_entry.id   AF-A0A2Y9I899-F1
#
_cell.length_a   1.000
_cell.length_b   1.000
_cell.length_c   1.000
_cell.angle_alpha   90.00
_cell.angle_beta   90.00
_cell.angle_gamma   90.00
#
_symmetry.space_group_name_H-M   'P 1'
#
loop_
_entity.id
_entity.type
_entity.pdbx_description
1 polymer ?
#
loop_
_entity_poly.entity_id
_entity_poly.type
_entity_poly.pdbx_seq_one_letter_code
_entity_poly.pdbx_strand_id
1 'polypeptide(L)'
;MEAGGDTKAPAPGDAEDLEDTRFPSEEAGEDGGVHEDPPDPGEGDLAKTEPETKDQPPGLLSPLPQSEALPCTCGLWDPATSEDSPLGDPESGSGGQGGDPSDEDWRNKRKHVFVLSEAGKPIYSRYGSVEALSTTMGVMTALVSFVQSAGDAIRAIYAEDHKLVFLQQGPLLLVAVSRTPQSAAQLRGELLAVHAQIVSTLTRASVARIFARKQNYDLRRLLAGSERTLDRLLDSVERDPGALLLGAVRCVPLARPLREALGALLRRCTAPGLALSLLAIGGRLVTAAQERTVLAECRLDPADLQLLLDWVGAPAFAAGEAWAPVCLPRFNPDGFFYAYVARLDAMPVCLLLLGTDPEAFHDMATCRRLLEEGMHGLGAMRALGEAASFSSAPATSAPAYSVQAVGAPGLRHFLYKPLDIPDHHRQLPQFTSPELEAPYSREQERQRLSDLYHRLHARLHSPSRPLRLIYHVAERETLLAWVTSKFELYTCLSPLVTKAGAILVVTKLLRWVKKEEDRLFIRYPPKYSTPPAAPAASTDQPSHNGLFPGP
;
A
#
# COMPACT_ATOMS: atom_id res chain seq x y z
N MET A 1 -56.57 23.29 13.58
CA MET A 1 -56.55 22.97 15.02
C MET A 1 -56.25 21.48 15.10
N GLU A 2 -54.95 21.15 15.11
CA GLU A 2 -54.17 20.78 16.32
C GLU A 2 -54.50 19.34 16.73
N ALA A 3 -53.65 18.35 16.45
CA ALA A 3 -52.33 18.03 17.03
C ALA A 3 -52.45 17.13 18.27
N GLY A 4 -51.64 16.06 18.31
CA GLY A 4 -51.36 15.29 19.53
C GLY A 4 -51.42 13.77 19.35
N GLY A 5 -50.33 13.17 18.87
CA GLY A 5 -50.12 11.71 18.84
C GLY A 5 -48.77 11.37 19.45
N ASP A 6 -48.78 11.05 20.75
CA ASP A 6 -47.66 10.55 21.55
C ASP A 6 -47.24 9.15 21.08
N THR A 7 -45.95 8.95 20.77
CA THR A 7 -45.35 7.61 20.82
C THR A 7 -43.94 7.68 21.41
N LYS A 8 -43.83 6.94 22.51
CA LYS A 8 -42.75 6.79 23.49
C LYS A 8 -41.47 6.23 22.84
N ALA A 9 -40.34 6.92 23.03
CA ALA A 9 -39.00 6.45 22.65
C ALA A 9 -38.45 5.41 23.65
N PRO A 10 -37.62 4.43 23.21
CA PRO A 10 -36.92 3.51 24.10
C PRO A 10 -35.66 4.13 24.70
N ALA A 11 -35.34 3.74 25.94
CA ALA A 11 -34.22 4.24 26.75
C ALA A 11 -32.85 3.75 26.25
N PRO A 12 -31.76 4.52 26.47
CA PRO A 12 -30.40 4.10 26.13
C PRO A 12 -29.82 3.21 27.23
N GLY A 13 -29.50 1.96 26.89
CA GLY A 13 -28.65 1.07 27.68
C GLY A 13 -27.19 1.20 27.30
N ASP A 14 -26.33 0.94 28.27
CA ASP A 14 -24.91 0.61 28.19
C ASP A 14 -23.93 1.78 28.00
N ALA A 15 -23.87 2.61 29.05
CA ALA A 15 -22.73 3.46 29.39
C ALA A 15 -22.11 2.99 30.71
N GLU A 16 -21.60 1.76 30.75
CA GLU A 16 -20.78 1.25 31.86
C GLU A 16 -19.62 0.46 31.25
N ASP A 17 -18.46 1.12 31.10
CA ASP A 17 -17.14 0.48 30.87
C ASP A 17 -16.01 1.54 30.85
N LEU A 18 -16.11 2.56 31.71
CA LEU A 18 -15.08 3.61 31.86
C LEU A 18 -14.65 3.86 33.31
N GLU A 19 -15.17 3.09 34.27
CA GLU A 19 -14.76 3.18 35.68
C GLU A 19 -14.32 1.81 36.17
N ASP A 20 -13.04 1.48 35.94
CA ASP A 20 -12.20 0.77 36.92
C ASP A 20 -10.82 0.46 36.32
N THR A 21 -9.92 1.44 36.44
CA THR A 21 -8.48 1.17 36.51
C THR A 21 -7.92 2.03 37.63
N ARG A 22 -8.07 1.55 38.86
CA ARG A 22 -7.33 2.09 40.00
C ARG A 22 -5.86 1.74 39.82
N PHE A 23 -5.01 2.76 39.78
CA PHE A 23 -3.55 2.63 39.80
C PHE A 23 -3.09 2.31 41.23
N PRO A 24 -2.23 1.31 41.46
CA PRO A 24 -1.57 1.17 42.74
C PRO A 24 -0.47 2.23 42.88
N SER A 25 -0.51 2.94 44.00
CA SER A 25 0.51 3.87 44.49
C SER A 25 1.75 3.10 44.96
N GLU A 26 2.94 3.50 44.51
CA GLU A 26 4.23 2.99 44.98
C GLU A 26 4.53 3.52 46.40
N GLU A 27 4.63 2.61 47.36
CA GLU A 27 5.39 2.83 48.60
C GLU A 27 6.77 2.21 48.44
N ALA A 28 7.78 2.94 48.95
CA ALA A 28 9.18 2.58 48.92
C ALA A 28 9.49 1.38 49.82
N GLY A 29 10.39 0.52 49.34
CA GLY A 29 11.00 -0.55 50.14
C GLY A 29 12.22 -1.11 49.42
N GLU A 30 13.40 -0.74 49.90
CA GLU A 30 14.68 -1.41 49.62
C GLU A 30 14.61 -2.86 50.14
N ASP A 31 15.03 -3.85 49.34
CA ASP A 31 16.05 -4.82 49.78
C ASP A 31 16.61 -5.63 48.60
N GLY A 32 17.88 -6.02 48.71
CA GLY A 32 18.63 -6.74 47.69
C GLY A 32 18.45 -8.26 47.72
N GLY A 33 18.88 -8.93 46.64
CA GLY A 33 18.96 -10.39 46.59
C GLY A 33 19.32 -10.94 45.21
N VAL A 34 20.53 -11.50 45.11
CA VAL A 34 21.10 -12.25 43.97
C VAL A 34 20.62 -13.70 43.98
N HIS A 35 20.52 -14.35 42.80
CA HIS A 35 20.43 -15.80 42.45
C HIS A 35 19.13 -16.21 41.75
N GLU A 36 19.05 -17.17 40.81
CA GLU A 36 19.96 -18.00 40.00
C GLU A 36 19.06 -18.60 38.88
N ASP A 37 19.58 -18.87 37.68
CA ASP A 37 18.84 -19.53 36.59
C ASP A 37 18.56 -21.02 36.90
N PRO A 38 17.44 -21.60 36.43
CA PRO A 38 17.28 -23.04 36.34
C PRO A 38 17.52 -23.58 34.91
N PRO A 39 17.98 -24.85 34.77
CA PRO A 39 18.49 -25.41 33.53
C PRO A 39 17.45 -26.14 32.66
N ASP A 40 17.86 -26.31 31.42
CA ASP A 40 17.34 -27.17 30.35
C ASP A 40 17.30 -28.67 30.73
N PRO A 41 16.35 -29.48 30.20
CA PRO A 41 16.49 -30.93 30.15
C PRO A 41 16.74 -31.42 28.72
N GLY A 42 17.90 -32.05 28.54
CA GLY A 42 18.32 -32.69 27.30
C GLY A 42 17.66 -34.04 26.98
N GLU A 43 17.82 -34.37 25.70
CA GLU A 43 18.02 -35.67 25.02
C GLU A 43 17.20 -36.92 25.40
N GLY A 44 16.53 -37.45 24.37
CA GLY A 44 16.04 -38.81 24.27
C GLY A 44 16.13 -39.29 22.81
N ASP A 45 16.88 -40.37 22.62
CA ASP A 45 17.55 -40.86 21.41
C ASP A 45 16.70 -41.60 20.36
N LEU A 46 17.25 -41.65 19.13
CA LEU A 46 17.25 -42.73 18.11
C LEU A 46 15.93 -43.20 17.43
N ALA A 47 15.85 -43.06 16.09
CA ALA A 47 16.26 -44.12 15.15
C ALA A 47 15.98 -43.77 13.66
N LYS A 48 16.92 -44.22 12.83
CA LYS A 48 17.08 -44.10 11.38
C LYS A 48 16.00 -44.81 10.56
N THR A 49 15.68 -44.29 9.38
CA THR A 49 15.66 -45.04 8.09
C THR A 49 15.52 -44.11 6.89
N GLU A 50 16.55 -44.06 6.04
CA GLU A 50 16.42 -43.76 4.60
C GLU A 50 15.87 -45.01 3.87
N PRO A 51 15.40 -44.88 2.62
CA PRO A 51 16.34 -45.21 1.54
C PRO A 51 16.28 -44.27 0.31
N GLU A 52 17.45 -44.12 -0.31
CA GLU A 52 17.65 -43.70 -1.70
C GLU A 52 16.91 -44.63 -2.68
N THR A 53 16.41 -44.08 -3.79
CA THR A 53 16.49 -44.78 -5.09
C THR A 53 16.47 -43.78 -6.25
N LYS A 54 17.49 -43.89 -7.10
CA LYS A 54 17.58 -43.34 -8.46
C LYS A 54 16.46 -43.91 -9.33
N ASP A 55 15.91 -43.11 -10.25
CA ASP A 55 15.67 -43.53 -11.63
C ASP A 55 15.26 -42.36 -12.56
N GLN A 56 15.88 -42.34 -13.74
CA GLN A 56 15.52 -41.62 -14.98
C GLN A 56 16.03 -42.53 -16.14
N PRO A 57 15.53 -42.41 -17.38
CA PRO A 57 14.20 -42.09 -17.89
C PRO A 57 13.76 -43.10 -18.99
N PRO A 58 12.60 -42.90 -19.64
CA PRO A 58 12.61 -42.64 -21.10
C PRO A 58 11.54 -41.58 -21.45
N GLY A 59 11.50 -40.87 -22.56
CA GLY A 59 12.12 -40.94 -23.88
C GLY A 59 11.11 -40.29 -24.86
N LEU A 60 11.57 -39.33 -25.66
CA LEU A 60 11.06 -38.89 -26.97
C LEU A 60 9.53 -38.79 -27.20
N LEU A 61 9.02 -37.55 -27.29
CA LEU A 61 8.05 -37.18 -28.34
C LEU A 61 8.30 -35.74 -28.82
N SER A 62 8.39 -35.61 -30.14
CA SER A 62 8.70 -34.43 -30.94
C SER A 62 7.45 -33.55 -31.20
N PRO A 63 7.61 -32.33 -31.74
CA PRO A 63 6.66 -31.23 -31.68
C PRO A 63 5.71 -31.18 -32.89
N LEU A 64 4.60 -30.41 -32.81
CA LEU A 64 3.85 -29.76 -33.92
C LEU A 64 2.54 -29.12 -33.36
N PRO A 65 1.88 -28.17 -34.05
CA PRO A 65 2.35 -27.20 -35.05
C PRO A 65 2.00 -25.74 -34.68
N GLN A 66 2.68 -24.83 -35.37
CA GLN A 66 2.33 -23.41 -35.48
C GLN A 66 0.97 -23.26 -36.15
N SER A 67 0.07 -22.46 -35.57
CA SER A 67 -1.12 -21.97 -36.27
C SER A 67 -0.88 -20.51 -36.64
N GLU A 68 -0.86 -20.26 -37.94
CA GLU A 68 -0.93 -18.94 -38.55
C GLU A 68 -2.23 -18.25 -38.12
N ALA A 69 -2.12 -16.99 -37.70
CA ALA A 69 -3.24 -16.05 -37.67
C ALA A 69 -2.74 -14.72 -38.29
N LEU A 70 -3.39 -14.33 -39.38
CA LEU A 70 -3.20 -13.06 -40.08
C LEU A 70 -3.55 -11.86 -39.16
N PRO A 71 -2.94 -10.69 -39.37
CA PRO A 71 -2.88 -9.63 -38.36
C PRO A 71 -4.15 -8.79 -38.31
N CYS A 72 -4.76 -8.69 -37.12
CA CYS A 72 -5.67 -7.60 -36.78
C CYS A 72 -4.84 -6.39 -36.35
N THR A 73 -4.99 -5.29 -37.08
CA THR A 73 -4.33 -4.02 -36.86
C THR A 73 -4.90 -3.33 -35.60
N CYS A 74 -4.16 -3.39 -34.50
CA CYS A 74 -4.28 -2.46 -33.38
C CYS A 74 -2.88 -1.95 -33.05
N GLY A 75 -2.73 -0.61 -33.09
CA GLY A 75 -1.46 0.09 -33.11
C GLY A 75 -0.53 -0.27 -31.95
N LEU A 76 0.61 -0.84 -32.29
CA LEU A 76 1.76 -1.03 -31.43
C LEU A 76 2.37 0.35 -31.13
N TRP A 77 2.63 0.63 -29.85
CA TRP A 77 3.35 1.81 -29.41
C TRP A 77 4.80 1.78 -29.93
N ASP A 78 5.14 2.67 -30.85
CA ASP A 78 6.51 3.01 -31.27
C ASP A 78 6.76 4.50 -30.98
N PRO A 79 7.83 4.89 -30.26
CA PRO A 79 8.14 6.29 -30.03
C PRO A 79 8.97 6.81 -31.22
N ALA A 80 8.30 7.38 -32.22
CA ALA A 80 8.98 8.17 -33.25
C ALA A 80 9.14 9.63 -32.79
N THR A 81 10.39 10.06 -32.80
CA THR A 81 10.87 11.44 -32.71
C THR A 81 10.10 12.40 -33.62
N SER A 82 9.69 13.54 -33.07
CA SER A 82 9.33 14.73 -33.84
C SER A 82 10.01 15.96 -33.22
N GLU A 83 10.95 16.52 -33.97
CA GLU A 83 11.55 17.83 -33.75
C GLU A 83 10.54 18.93 -34.10
N ASP A 84 10.24 19.86 -33.18
CA ASP A 84 10.34 21.32 -33.41
C ASP A 84 10.04 22.18 -32.15
N SER A 85 11.10 22.79 -31.59
CA SER A 85 11.30 24.22 -31.25
C SER A 85 10.40 25.00 -30.25
N PRO A 86 10.94 26.05 -29.55
CA PRO A 86 10.87 26.15 -28.09
C PRO A 86 10.15 27.38 -27.53
N LEU A 87 9.54 27.24 -26.33
CA LEU A 87 9.26 28.35 -25.41
C LEU A 87 9.71 27.91 -24.01
N GLY A 88 10.70 28.64 -23.49
CA GLY A 88 11.47 28.26 -22.32
C GLY A 88 10.74 28.50 -21.00
N ASP A 89 10.95 27.56 -20.09
CA ASP A 89 10.94 27.74 -18.63
C ASP A 89 12.03 26.83 -18.06
N PRO A 90 12.65 27.18 -16.91
CA PRO A 90 14.03 26.83 -16.63
C PRO A 90 14.17 25.35 -16.29
N GLU A 91 14.88 24.63 -17.15
CA GLU A 91 15.50 23.36 -16.79
C GLU A 91 16.46 23.60 -15.63
N SER A 92 16.13 23.06 -14.47
CA SER A 92 17.12 22.81 -13.43
C SER A 92 18.00 21.67 -13.94
N GLY A 93 19.08 22.06 -14.61
CA GLY A 93 20.12 21.14 -15.03
C GLY A 93 20.83 20.50 -13.84
N SER A 94 20.98 19.19 -13.90
CA SER A 94 22.30 18.56 -13.83
C SER A 94 22.24 17.15 -14.42
N GLY A 95 22.46 17.06 -15.72
CA GLY A 95 23.15 15.90 -16.29
C GLY A 95 24.59 15.93 -15.78
N GLY A 96 24.82 15.28 -14.65
CA GLY A 96 26.14 15.02 -14.09
C GLY A 96 26.24 13.55 -13.77
N GLN A 97 27.33 12.91 -14.19
CA GLN A 97 27.76 11.62 -13.66
C GLN A 97 27.93 11.78 -12.14
N GLY A 98 26.88 11.47 -11.39
CA GLY A 98 26.85 11.50 -9.93
C GLY A 98 26.03 10.30 -9.49
N GLY A 99 26.62 9.45 -8.66
CA GLY A 99 26.08 8.13 -8.35
C GLY A 99 27.11 7.04 -8.12
N ASP A 100 28.41 7.37 -8.10
CA ASP A 100 29.44 6.43 -7.67
C ASP A 100 29.37 6.31 -6.13
N PRO A 101 29.58 5.12 -5.54
CA PRO A 101 29.81 4.99 -4.10
C PRO A 101 30.95 5.87 -3.55
N SER A 102 31.81 6.46 -4.39
CA SER A 102 32.77 7.51 -4.00
C SER A 102 32.16 8.89 -3.74
N ASP A 103 30.94 9.14 -4.23
CA ASP A 103 30.32 10.46 -4.16
C ASP A 103 29.75 10.74 -2.77
N GLU A 104 30.18 11.84 -2.16
CA GLU A 104 29.73 12.28 -0.85
C GLU A 104 28.20 12.49 -0.81
N ASP A 105 27.62 13.07 -1.86
CA ASP A 105 26.17 13.30 -1.94
C ASP A 105 25.36 11.99 -1.98
N TRP A 106 25.92 10.94 -2.58
CA TRP A 106 25.31 9.62 -2.58
C TRP A 106 25.40 8.99 -1.20
N ARG A 107 26.58 8.99 -0.56
CA ARG A 107 26.76 8.49 0.82
C ARG A 107 25.91 9.23 1.83
N ASN A 108 25.68 10.52 1.59
CA ASN A 108 24.89 11.39 2.45
C ASN A 108 23.38 11.18 2.32
N LYS A 109 22.89 10.29 1.44
CA LYS A 109 21.48 9.88 1.44
C LYS A 109 21.15 9.10 2.73
N ARG A 110 19.98 9.37 3.31
CA ARG A 110 19.56 8.78 4.60
C ARG A 110 19.26 7.28 4.49
N LYS A 111 18.85 6.82 3.31
CA LYS A 111 18.41 5.45 3.05
C LYS A 111 18.61 5.09 1.58
N HIS A 112 19.25 3.96 1.33
CA HIS A 112 19.37 3.34 0.01
C HIS A 112 18.52 2.07 -0.05
N VAL A 113 18.01 1.79 -1.25
CA VAL A 113 17.31 0.54 -1.56
C VAL A 113 17.92 -0.03 -2.83
N PHE A 114 18.26 -1.30 -2.78
CA PHE A 114 18.84 -2.07 -3.87
C PHE A 114 18.00 -3.30 -4.14
N VAL A 115 17.86 -3.65 -5.42
CA VAL A 115 17.27 -4.91 -5.86
C VAL A 115 18.25 -5.57 -6.81
N LEU A 116 18.51 -6.84 -6.57
CA LEU A 116 19.39 -7.67 -7.37
C LEU A 116 18.82 -9.08 -7.49
N SER A 117 19.28 -9.83 -8.49
CA SER A 117 18.94 -11.25 -8.59
C SER A 117 19.76 -12.07 -7.59
N GLU A 118 19.33 -13.30 -7.34
CA GLU A 118 20.09 -14.29 -6.55
C GLU A 118 21.49 -14.55 -7.13
N ALA A 119 21.67 -14.39 -8.44
CA ALA A 119 22.98 -14.47 -9.11
C ALA A 119 23.84 -13.20 -8.94
N GLY A 120 23.39 -12.22 -8.13
CA GLY A 120 24.09 -10.96 -7.89
C GLY A 120 23.97 -9.93 -9.01
N LYS A 121 23.07 -10.14 -9.98
CA LYS A 121 22.88 -9.17 -11.06
C LYS A 121 22.09 -7.98 -10.56
N PRO A 122 22.57 -6.75 -10.76
CA PRO A 122 21.90 -5.58 -10.24
C PRO A 122 20.64 -5.27 -11.09
N ILE A 123 19.50 -5.02 -10.44
CA ILE A 123 18.19 -4.80 -11.08
C ILE A 123 17.72 -3.37 -10.87
N TYR A 124 17.84 -2.83 -9.66
CA TYR A 124 17.41 -1.47 -9.34
C TYR A 124 18.27 -0.90 -8.20
N SER A 125 18.52 0.40 -8.27
CA SER A 125 19.08 1.21 -7.18
C SER A 125 18.30 2.51 -7.10
N ARG A 126 17.85 2.89 -5.90
CA ARG A 126 17.15 4.17 -5.70
C ARG A 126 18.01 5.40 -6.03
N TYR A 127 19.30 5.31 -5.75
CA TYR A 127 20.26 6.39 -5.99
C TYR A 127 21.52 5.84 -6.64
N GLY A 128 22.09 6.63 -7.55
CA GLY A 128 23.27 6.25 -8.32
C GLY A 128 22.99 5.25 -9.43
N SER A 129 23.97 5.02 -10.30
CA SER A 129 23.80 4.12 -11.43
C SER A 129 23.97 2.66 -11.01
N VAL A 130 23.16 1.80 -11.62
CA VAL A 130 23.17 0.35 -11.38
C VAL A 130 24.52 -0.25 -11.80
N GLU A 131 25.13 0.31 -12.84
CA GLU A 131 26.45 -0.08 -13.36
C GLU A 131 27.57 0.23 -12.36
N ALA A 132 27.59 1.44 -11.78
CA ALA A 132 28.62 1.83 -10.82
C ALA A 132 28.53 1.02 -9.51
N LEU A 133 27.30 0.65 -9.12
CA LEU A 133 27.04 -0.05 -7.86
C LEU A 133 27.09 -1.59 -7.97
N SER A 134 27.42 -2.12 -9.14
CA SER A 134 27.48 -3.57 -9.40
C SER A 134 28.41 -4.30 -8.43
N THR A 135 29.60 -3.75 -8.16
CA THR A 135 30.56 -4.34 -7.20
C THR A 135 29.99 -4.40 -5.79
N THR A 136 29.34 -3.32 -5.34
CA THR A 136 28.70 -3.25 -4.02
C THR A 136 27.59 -4.29 -3.87
N MET A 137 26.74 -4.46 -4.89
CA MET A 137 25.69 -5.48 -4.90
C MET A 137 26.27 -6.91 -4.96
N GLY A 138 27.41 -7.10 -5.64
CA GLY A 138 28.17 -8.34 -5.61
C GLY A 138 28.62 -8.73 -4.20
N VAL A 139 29.12 -7.76 -3.42
CA VAL A 139 29.47 -7.97 -2.00
C VAL A 139 28.24 -8.34 -1.17
N MET A 140 27.12 -7.66 -1.35
CA MET A 140 25.86 -7.99 -0.65
C MET A 140 25.42 -9.44 -0.94
N THR A 141 25.55 -9.90 -2.19
CA THR A 141 25.24 -11.27 -2.59
C THR A 141 26.16 -12.27 -1.91
N ALA A 142 27.48 -11.98 -1.88
CA ALA A 142 28.46 -12.84 -1.23
C ALA A 142 28.17 -13.00 0.27
N LEU A 143 27.78 -11.92 0.97
CA LEU A 143 27.37 -11.97 2.37
C LEU A 143 26.16 -12.89 2.59
N VAL A 144 25.13 -12.76 1.75
CA VAL A 144 23.93 -13.61 1.81
C VAL A 144 24.29 -15.07 1.56
N SER A 145 25.07 -15.34 0.51
CA SER A 145 25.49 -16.70 0.14
C SER A 145 26.35 -17.37 1.21
N PHE A 146 27.24 -16.62 1.86
CA PHE A 146 28.07 -17.12 2.95
C PHE A 146 27.22 -17.62 4.12
N VAL A 147 26.24 -16.83 4.56
CA VAL A 147 25.35 -17.22 5.68
C VAL A 147 24.44 -18.39 5.28
N GLN A 148 23.92 -18.39 4.05
CA GLN A 148 23.13 -19.49 3.51
C GLN A 148 23.90 -20.81 3.45
N SER A 149 25.20 -20.77 3.15
CA SER A 149 26.04 -21.97 3.14
C SER A 149 26.16 -22.64 4.51
N ALA A 150 25.93 -21.89 5.59
CA ALA A 150 25.85 -22.39 6.95
C ALA A 150 24.43 -22.86 7.36
N GLY A 151 23.45 -22.82 6.44
CA GLY A 151 22.06 -23.21 6.72
C GLY A 151 21.22 -22.13 7.42
N ASP A 152 21.69 -20.89 7.48
CA ASP A 152 20.97 -19.75 8.07
C ASP A 152 20.65 -18.67 7.02
N ALA A 153 19.80 -17.71 7.34
CA ALA A 153 19.42 -16.61 6.47
C ALA A 153 19.70 -15.26 7.12
N ILE A 154 20.57 -14.46 6.50
CA ILE A 154 20.85 -13.11 6.96
C ILE A 154 19.58 -12.24 6.89
N ARG A 155 19.23 -11.62 8.03
CA ARG A 155 18.04 -10.75 8.13
C ARG A 155 18.43 -9.29 8.20
N ALA A 156 19.39 -8.96 9.06
CA ALA A 156 19.88 -7.60 9.20
C ALA A 156 21.32 -7.58 9.76
N ILE A 157 22.07 -6.54 9.42
CA ILE A 157 23.35 -6.17 10.01
C ILE A 157 23.19 -4.79 10.65
N TYR A 158 23.66 -4.64 11.89
CA TYR A 158 23.66 -3.39 12.62
C TYR A 158 25.10 -2.90 12.72
N ALA A 159 25.38 -1.73 12.17
CA ALA A 159 26.71 -1.13 12.14
C ALA A 159 26.61 0.33 12.59
N GLU A 160 26.80 0.59 13.89
CA GLU A 160 26.68 1.91 14.52
C GLU A 160 25.47 2.73 14.06
N ASP A 161 25.66 3.66 13.12
CA ASP A 161 24.66 4.56 12.57
C ASP A 161 23.88 3.97 11.37
N HIS A 162 24.32 2.83 10.84
CA HIS A 162 23.71 2.13 9.70
C HIS A 162 23.02 0.83 10.09
N LYS A 163 21.89 0.57 9.43
CA LYS A 163 21.19 -0.72 9.43
C LYS A 163 21.07 -1.23 8.02
N LEU A 164 21.58 -2.43 7.79
CA LEU A 164 21.41 -3.15 6.53
C LEU A 164 20.34 -4.22 6.76
N VAL A 165 19.29 -4.23 5.96
CA VAL A 165 18.19 -5.20 6.05
C VAL A 165 18.09 -5.95 4.74
N PHE A 166 18.09 -7.28 4.84
CA PHE A 166 18.07 -8.18 3.69
C PHE A 166 16.70 -8.87 3.61
N LEU A 167 16.15 -8.91 2.40
CA LEU A 167 14.89 -9.58 2.09
C LEU A 167 15.05 -10.40 0.81
N GLN A 168 15.08 -11.72 0.96
CA GLN A 168 15.00 -12.63 -0.17
C GLN A 168 13.53 -12.98 -0.47
N GLN A 169 13.10 -12.81 -1.72
CA GLN A 169 11.77 -13.16 -2.22
C GLN A 169 11.91 -13.90 -3.55
N GLY A 170 11.89 -15.23 -3.49
CA GLY A 170 12.16 -16.07 -4.65
C GLY A 170 13.54 -15.74 -5.25
N PRO A 171 13.63 -15.47 -6.57
CA PRO A 171 14.91 -15.19 -7.25
C PRO A 171 15.42 -13.75 -7.03
N LEU A 172 14.72 -12.94 -6.24
CA LEU A 172 15.07 -11.54 -5.96
C LEU A 172 15.63 -11.38 -4.56
N LEU A 173 16.73 -10.67 -4.46
CA LEU A 173 17.32 -10.19 -3.22
C LEU A 173 17.16 -8.67 -3.17
N LEU A 174 16.45 -8.20 -2.14
CA LEU A 174 16.24 -6.79 -1.86
C LEU A 174 17.01 -6.40 -0.62
N VAL A 175 17.69 -5.26 -0.65
CA VAL A 175 18.52 -4.77 0.44
C VAL A 175 18.22 -3.30 0.71
N ALA A 176 17.93 -2.97 1.97
CA ALA A 176 17.85 -1.59 2.44
C ALA A 176 19.07 -1.26 3.30
N VAL A 177 19.71 -0.12 3.05
CA VAL A 177 20.79 0.42 3.88
C VAL A 177 20.32 1.76 4.42
N SER A 178 20.11 1.87 5.73
CA SER A 178 19.43 3.03 6.32
C SER A 178 20.14 3.57 7.56
N ARG A 179 20.23 4.91 7.63
CA ARG A 179 20.57 5.69 8.82
C ARG A 179 19.36 6.27 9.55
N THR A 180 18.14 5.98 9.05
CA THR A 180 16.89 6.42 9.68
C THR A 180 16.65 5.65 10.98
N PRO A 181 15.81 6.13 11.91
CA PRO A 181 15.52 5.41 13.15
C PRO A 181 14.54 4.24 12.97
N GLN A 182 14.19 3.87 11.74
CA GLN A 182 13.27 2.76 11.44
C GLN A 182 13.83 1.42 11.95
N SER A 183 12.98 0.59 12.54
CA SER A 183 13.33 -0.77 12.92
C SER A 183 13.60 -1.65 11.68
N ALA A 184 14.32 -2.76 11.87
CA ALA A 184 14.54 -3.73 10.80
C ALA A 184 13.22 -4.29 10.22
N ALA A 185 12.19 -4.45 11.07
CA ALA A 185 10.86 -4.90 10.64
C ALA A 185 10.17 -3.86 9.74
N GLN A 186 10.26 -2.57 10.07
CA GLN A 186 9.71 -1.49 9.23
C GLN A 186 10.44 -1.42 7.88
N LEU A 187 11.77 -1.46 7.87
CA LEU A 187 12.56 -1.49 6.63
C LEU A 187 12.25 -2.72 5.78
N ARG A 188 12.06 -3.89 6.41
CA ARG A 188 11.59 -5.10 5.72
C ARG A 188 10.21 -4.90 5.10
N GLY A 189 9.30 -4.19 5.77
CA GLY A 189 8.00 -3.79 5.23
C GLY A 189 8.12 -2.92 3.96
N GLU A 190 9.05 -1.96 3.94
CA GLU A 190 9.33 -1.19 2.72
C GLU A 190 9.87 -2.05 1.59
N LEU A 191 10.81 -2.96 1.88
CA LEU A 191 11.33 -3.88 0.87
C LEU A 191 10.23 -4.81 0.33
N LEU A 192 9.28 -5.24 1.17
CA LEU A 192 8.10 -5.99 0.72
C LEU A 192 7.22 -5.15 -0.22
N ALA A 193 7.04 -3.85 0.05
CA ALA A 193 6.31 -2.95 -0.84
C ALA A 193 7.01 -2.79 -2.19
N VAL A 194 8.34 -2.65 -2.20
CA VAL A 194 9.16 -2.60 -3.43
C VAL A 194 9.02 -3.90 -4.23
N HIS A 195 9.11 -5.06 -3.57
CA HIS A 195 8.87 -6.35 -4.20
C HIS A 195 7.44 -6.45 -4.77
N ALA A 196 6.44 -6.00 -4.02
CA ALA A 196 5.05 -5.99 -4.47
C ALA A 196 4.88 -5.09 -5.70
N GLN A 197 5.56 -3.94 -5.78
CA GLN A 197 5.54 -3.08 -6.96
C GLN A 197 6.16 -3.77 -8.19
N ILE A 198 7.27 -4.51 -8.05
CA ILE A 198 7.86 -5.31 -9.13
C ILE A 198 6.88 -6.40 -9.59
N VAL A 199 6.27 -7.12 -8.65
CA VAL A 199 5.27 -8.15 -8.95
C VAL A 199 4.04 -7.55 -9.61
N SER A 200 3.62 -6.34 -9.24
CA SER A 200 2.48 -5.68 -9.88
C SER A 200 2.69 -5.44 -11.38
N THR A 201 3.94 -5.22 -11.80
CA THR A 201 4.32 -5.05 -13.20
C THR A 201 4.54 -6.37 -13.94
N LEU A 202 5.13 -7.39 -13.30
CA LEU A 202 5.58 -8.61 -13.99
C LEU A 202 4.79 -9.88 -13.64
N THR A 203 4.07 -9.95 -12.52
CA THR A 203 3.57 -11.15 -11.82
C THR A 203 4.67 -12.05 -11.25
N ARG A 204 4.35 -12.74 -10.15
CA ARG A 204 5.21 -13.74 -9.51
C ARG A 204 5.46 -14.92 -10.45
N ALA A 205 4.42 -15.40 -11.13
CA ALA A 205 4.52 -16.50 -12.08
C ALA A 205 5.51 -16.20 -13.22
N SER A 206 5.47 -14.99 -13.80
CA SER A 206 6.44 -14.64 -14.86
C SER A 206 7.85 -14.52 -14.32
N VAL A 207 8.05 -13.87 -13.16
CA VAL A 207 9.37 -13.76 -12.54
C VAL A 207 9.96 -15.15 -12.29
N ALA A 208 9.19 -16.05 -11.66
CA ALA A 208 9.62 -17.43 -11.41
C ALA A 208 9.94 -18.19 -12.71
N ARG A 209 9.07 -18.08 -13.73
CA ARG A 209 9.25 -18.75 -15.03
C ARG A 209 10.50 -18.26 -15.78
N ILE A 210 10.80 -16.96 -15.71
CA ILE A 210 11.97 -16.36 -16.35
C ILE A 210 13.25 -16.94 -15.73
N PHE A 211 13.35 -16.92 -14.40
CA PHE A 211 14.56 -17.43 -13.71
C PHE A 211 14.68 -18.95 -13.77
N ALA A 212 13.58 -19.69 -13.80
CA ALA A 212 13.60 -21.14 -14.02
C ALA A 212 14.18 -21.52 -15.39
N ARG A 213 13.88 -20.73 -16.44
CA ARG A 213 14.41 -20.96 -17.80
C ARG A 213 15.81 -20.39 -18.00
N LYS A 214 16.09 -19.22 -17.42
CA LYS A 214 17.34 -18.47 -17.56
C LYS A 214 17.69 -17.80 -16.23
N GLN A 215 18.45 -18.49 -15.39
CA GLN A 215 18.90 -17.97 -14.08
C GLN A 215 19.69 -16.64 -14.21
N ASN A 216 20.39 -16.46 -15.33
CA ASN A 216 21.19 -15.27 -15.63
C ASN A 216 20.43 -14.22 -16.46
N TYR A 217 19.10 -14.22 -16.47
CA TYR A 217 18.33 -13.21 -17.20
C TYR A 217 18.48 -11.82 -16.57
N ASP A 218 18.56 -10.78 -17.40
CA ASP A 218 18.59 -9.39 -16.95
C ASP A 218 17.16 -8.82 -16.87
N LEU A 219 16.60 -8.79 -15.66
CA LEU A 219 15.24 -8.31 -15.41
C LEU A 219 15.06 -6.82 -15.72
N ARG A 220 16.13 -6.02 -15.77
CA ARG A 220 16.05 -4.59 -16.10
C ARG A 220 15.35 -4.35 -17.43
N ARG A 221 15.52 -5.28 -18.37
CA ARG A 221 14.89 -5.23 -19.70
C ARG A 221 13.36 -5.27 -19.65
N LEU A 222 12.79 -5.89 -18.61
CA LEU A 222 11.33 -5.97 -18.43
C LEU A 222 10.79 -4.90 -17.49
N LEU A 223 11.65 -4.33 -16.64
CA LEU A 223 11.32 -3.22 -15.75
C LEU A 223 11.65 -1.86 -16.35
N ALA A 224 12.18 -1.81 -17.58
CA ALA A 224 12.48 -0.58 -18.28
C ALA A 224 11.25 0.34 -18.32
N GLY A 225 11.40 1.58 -17.82
CA GLY A 225 10.32 2.55 -17.70
C GLY A 225 9.49 2.47 -16.40
N SER A 226 9.60 1.38 -15.63
CA SER A 226 8.91 1.21 -14.34
C SER A 226 9.74 1.67 -13.12
N GLU A 227 11.02 1.98 -13.32
CA GLU A 227 11.95 2.48 -12.28
C GLU A 227 11.39 3.70 -11.54
N ARG A 228 10.83 4.66 -12.29
CA ARG A 228 10.18 5.86 -11.72
C ARG A 228 8.99 5.53 -10.83
N THR A 229 8.36 4.37 -10.99
CA THR A 229 7.27 3.94 -10.11
C THR A 229 7.81 3.43 -8.78
N LEU A 230 8.96 2.75 -8.78
CA LEU A 230 9.66 2.35 -7.56
C LEU A 230 10.17 3.58 -6.78
N ASP A 231 10.74 4.56 -7.48
CA ASP A 231 11.16 5.83 -6.87
C ASP A 231 9.97 6.55 -6.23
N ARG A 232 8.85 6.64 -6.94
CA ARG A 232 7.61 7.26 -6.43
C ARG A 232 7.05 6.54 -5.22
N LEU A 233 7.06 5.21 -5.20
CA LEU A 233 6.66 4.43 -4.02
C LEU A 233 7.55 4.79 -2.82
N LEU A 234 8.87 4.75 -2.99
CA LEU A 234 9.81 5.02 -1.90
C LEU A 234 9.72 6.47 -1.41
N ASP A 235 9.51 7.42 -2.32
CA ASP A 235 9.25 8.80 -1.95
C ASP A 235 7.90 8.97 -1.24
N SER A 236 6.86 8.25 -1.65
CA SER A 236 5.53 8.26 -1.01
C SER A 236 5.64 7.79 0.44
N VAL A 237 6.35 6.68 0.66
CA VAL A 237 6.61 6.11 2.00
C VAL A 237 7.40 7.08 2.89
N GLU A 238 8.33 7.85 2.32
CA GLU A 238 9.09 8.85 3.09
C GLU A 238 8.28 10.10 3.44
N ARG A 239 7.44 10.57 2.51
CA ARG A 239 6.62 11.78 2.70
C ARG A 239 5.40 11.55 3.60
N ASP A 240 4.72 10.42 3.47
CA ASP A 240 3.58 10.02 4.30
C ASP A 240 3.78 8.61 4.87
N PRO A 241 4.40 8.49 6.05
CA PRO A 241 4.68 7.18 6.62
C PRO A 241 3.40 6.44 7.03
N GLY A 242 2.27 7.15 7.20
CA GLY A 242 1.08 6.59 7.84
C GLY A 242 0.52 5.36 7.15
N ALA A 243 0.53 5.32 5.82
CA ALA A 243 -0.10 4.24 5.06
C ALA A 243 0.62 2.90 5.24
N LEU A 244 1.94 2.89 4.99
CA LEU A 244 2.76 1.69 5.16
C LEU A 244 2.98 1.36 6.63
N LEU A 245 3.22 2.37 7.47
CA LEU A 245 3.48 2.19 8.90
C LEU A 245 2.29 1.53 9.61
N LEU A 246 1.07 1.96 9.30
CA LEU A 246 -0.14 1.44 9.94
C LEU A 246 -0.79 0.30 9.15
N GLY A 247 -0.29 -0.03 7.95
CA GLY A 247 -0.89 -1.02 7.05
C GLY A 247 -2.35 -0.69 6.74
N ALA A 248 -2.64 0.56 6.40
CA ALA A 248 -3.99 1.08 6.24
C ALA A 248 -4.04 2.15 5.14
N VAL A 249 -5.22 2.37 4.56
CA VAL A 249 -5.42 3.36 3.49
C VAL A 249 -6.01 4.65 4.01
N ARG A 250 -5.55 5.77 3.47
CA ARG A 250 -6.04 7.10 3.82
C ARG A 250 -7.25 7.47 2.96
N CYS A 251 -8.33 7.86 3.61
CA CYS A 251 -9.53 8.33 2.95
C CYS A 251 -9.61 9.86 2.89
N VAL A 252 -10.31 10.36 1.88
CA VAL A 252 -10.68 11.77 1.77
C VAL A 252 -11.80 12.07 2.78
N PRO A 253 -11.63 13.06 3.68
CA PRO A 253 -12.69 13.51 4.57
C PRO A 253 -13.86 14.08 3.76
N LEU A 254 -15.01 13.41 3.77
CA LEU A 254 -16.15 13.76 2.93
C LEU A 254 -17.46 13.56 3.68
N ALA A 255 -18.42 14.48 3.52
CA ALA A 255 -19.74 14.33 4.13
C ALA A 255 -20.41 13.03 3.67
N ARG A 256 -20.99 12.30 4.62
CA ARG A 256 -21.65 11.01 4.38
C ARG A 256 -22.66 11.02 3.23
N PRO A 257 -23.58 12.00 3.10
CA PRO A 257 -24.56 12.00 2.01
C PRO A 257 -23.91 12.05 0.62
N LEU A 258 -22.84 12.83 0.47
CA LEU A 258 -22.10 12.91 -0.79
C LEU A 258 -21.34 11.61 -1.08
N ARG A 259 -20.69 11.01 -0.06
CA ARG A 259 -20.01 9.72 -0.22
C ARG A 259 -20.99 8.60 -0.59
N GLU A 260 -22.16 8.55 0.02
CA GLU A 260 -23.23 7.58 -0.29
C GLU A 260 -23.78 7.78 -1.70
N ALA A 261 -24.00 9.03 -2.13
CA ALA A 261 -24.43 9.34 -3.49
C ALA A 261 -23.40 8.94 -4.54
N LEU A 262 -22.10 9.22 -4.31
CA LEU A 262 -21.01 8.75 -5.17
C LEU A 262 -20.93 7.22 -5.21
N GLY A 263 -21.07 6.56 -4.06
CA GLY A 263 -21.15 5.11 -3.99
C GLY A 263 -22.38 4.55 -4.73
N ALA A 264 -23.49 5.27 -4.74
CA ALA A 264 -24.69 4.94 -5.50
C ALA A 264 -24.58 5.23 -7.01
N LEU A 265 -23.63 6.07 -7.44
CA LEU A 265 -23.32 6.26 -8.87
C LEU A 265 -22.38 5.20 -9.39
N LEU A 266 -21.29 4.92 -8.65
CA LEU A 266 -20.50 3.72 -8.90
C LEU A 266 -21.47 2.53 -8.95
N ARG A 267 -22.49 2.52 -8.04
CA ARG A 267 -23.84 1.87 -8.14
C ARG A 267 -24.19 1.15 -9.44
N ARG A 268 -24.13 1.97 -10.46
CA ARG A 268 -24.82 1.80 -11.73
C ARG A 268 -23.81 1.59 -12.85
N CYS A 269 -22.52 1.75 -12.54
CA CYS A 269 -21.40 1.53 -13.43
C CYS A 269 -21.00 0.06 -13.35
N THR A 270 -21.65 -0.78 -14.17
CA THR A 270 -21.35 -2.21 -14.26
C THR A 270 -20.88 -2.54 -15.67
N ALA A 271 -19.77 -3.26 -15.78
CA ALA A 271 -19.25 -3.81 -17.03
C ALA A 271 -19.00 -5.31 -16.87
N PRO A 272 -19.01 -6.10 -17.95
CA PRO A 272 -18.61 -7.50 -17.92
C PRO A 272 -17.21 -7.67 -17.28
N GLY A 273 -17.07 -8.61 -16.35
CA GLY A 273 -15.79 -8.88 -15.69
C GLY A 273 -15.27 -7.77 -14.76
N LEU A 274 -16.05 -6.72 -14.47
CA LEU A 274 -15.68 -5.68 -13.51
C LEU A 274 -15.61 -6.25 -12.08
N ALA A 275 -14.43 -6.20 -11.48
CA ALA A 275 -14.19 -6.70 -10.12
C ALA A 275 -14.17 -5.58 -9.06
N LEU A 276 -13.59 -4.42 -9.41
CA LEU A 276 -13.37 -3.32 -8.48
C LEU A 276 -13.51 -1.96 -9.18
N SER A 277 -14.18 -1.01 -8.50
CA SER A 277 -14.26 0.39 -8.90
C SER A 277 -13.78 1.28 -7.77
N LEU A 278 -12.83 2.17 -8.06
CA LEU A 278 -12.22 3.08 -7.10
C LEU A 278 -12.33 4.52 -7.60
N LEU A 279 -12.75 5.41 -6.70
CA LEU A 279 -12.68 6.85 -6.93
C LEU A 279 -11.64 7.42 -5.97
N ALA A 280 -10.63 8.09 -6.50
CA ALA A 280 -9.51 8.62 -5.74
C ALA A 280 -9.22 10.07 -6.10
N ILE A 281 -8.62 10.80 -5.15
CA ILE A 281 -8.11 12.17 -5.35
C ILE A 281 -6.71 12.21 -4.76
N GLY A 282 -5.71 12.63 -5.54
CA GLY A 282 -4.33 12.83 -5.07
C GLY A 282 -3.78 11.70 -4.19
N GLY A 283 -3.93 10.45 -4.64
CA GLY A 283 -3.48 9.25 -3.92
C GLY A 283 -4.32 8.84 -2.69
N ARG A 284 -5.47 9.49 -2.44
CA ARG A 284 -6.38 9.16 -1.33
C ARG A 284 -7.71 8.64 -1.84
N LEU A 285 -8.31 7.72 -1.08
CA LEU A 285 -9.54 7.06 -1.46
C LEU A 285 -10.77 7.92 -1.11
N VAL A 286 -11.64 8.19 -2.08
CA VAL A 286 -12.94 8.85 -1.86
C VAL A 286 -14.00 7.81 -1.49
N THR A 287 -14.15 6.81 -2.35
CA THR A 287 -15.04 5.68 -2.17
C THR A 287 -14.57 4.51 -3.04
N ALA A 288 -14.90 3.30 -2.61
CA ALA A 288 -14.55 2.06 -3.30
C ALA A 288 -15.79 1.20 -3.38
N ALA A 289 -15.91 0.45 -4.47
CA ALA A 289 -17.05 -0.37 -4.71
C ALA A 289 -16.63 -1.69 -5.35
N GLN A 290 -17.15 -2.79 -4.80
CA GLN A 290 -16.66 -4.13 -5.10
C GLN A 290 -17.80 -5.05 -5.53
N GLU A 291 -17.48 -6.00 -6.41
CA GLU A 291 -18.37 -7.06 -6.84
C GLU A 291 -18.60 -8.07 -5.69
N ARG A 292 -19.85 -8.55 -5.54
CA ARG A 292 -20.31 -9.29 -4.36
C ARG A 292 -19.77 -10.72 -4.28
N THR A 293 -19.50 -11.38 -5.40
CA THR A 293 -18.85 -12.70 -5.41
C THR A 293 -17.35 -12.60 -5.08
N VAL A 294 -16.65 -11.54 -5.53
CA VAL A 294 -15.28 -11.21 -5.11
C VAL A 294 -15.21 -10.91 -3.59
N LEU A 295 -16.23 -10.24 -3.04
CA LEU A 295 -16.36 -9.92 -1.60
C LEU A 295 -16.59 -11.14 -0.68
N ALA A 296 -17.10 -12.26 -1.21
CA ALA A 296 -17.39 -13.45 -0.41
C ALA A 296 -16.10 -14.17 0.01
N GLU A 297 -15.04 -14.10 -0.81
CA GLU A 297 -13.83 -14.91 -0.66
C GLU A 297 -12.55 -14.09 -0.42
N CYS A 298 -12.41 -12.87 -0.97
CA CYS A 298 -11.11 -12.19 -1.00
C CYS A 298 -11.20 -10.69 -0.66
N ARG A 299 -10.63 -10.27 0.49
CA ARG A 299 -10.48 -8.85 0.84
C ARG A 299 -9.30 -8.25 0.08
N LEU A 300 -9.50 -7.09 -0.57
CA LEU A 300 -8.39 -6.33 -1.13
C LEU A 300 -7.49 -5.85 0.02
N ASP A 301 -6.22 -6.24 -0.01
CA ASP A 301 -5.22 -5.87 1.00
C ASP A 301 -4.90 -4.36 0.88
N PRO A 302 -4.73 -3.61 2.00
CA PRO A 302 -4.29 -2.22 1.95
C PRO A 302 -3.04 -1.98 1.10
N ALA A 303 -2.11 -2.94 1.06
CA ALA A 303 -0.92 -2.83 0.24
C ALA A 303 -1.24 -2.81 -1.27
N ASP A 304 -2.13 -3.70 -1.72
CA ASP A 304 -2.57 -3.75 -3.12
C ASP A 304 -3.37 -2.48 -3.48
N LEU A 305 -4.19 -1.98 -2.56
CA LEU A 305 -4.92 -0.73 -2.77
C LEU A 305 -3.98 0.48 -2.84
N GLN A 306 -2.95 0.54 -1.98
CA GLN A 306 -1.97 1.62 -2.03
C GLN A 306 -1.17 1.58 -3.34
N LEU A 307 -0.77 0.39 -3.81
CA LEU A 307 -0.13 0.22 -5.12
C LEU A 307 -0.99 0.81 -6.25
N LEU A 308 -2.30 0.53 -6.25
CA LEU A 308 -3.23 1.09 -7.23
C LEU A 308 -3.33 2.62 -7.11
N LEU A 309 -3.38 3.17 -5.90
CA LEU A 309 -3.46 4.62 -5.68
C LEU A 309 -2.17 5.34 -6.13
N ASP A 310 -1.00 4.78 -5.83
CA ASP A 310 0.30 5.30 -6.27
C ASP A 310 0.46 5.19 -7.80
N TRP A 311 -0.08 4.11 -8.38
CA TRP A 311 -0.10 3.90 -9.81
C TRP A 311 -0.95 4.95 -10.52
N VAL A 312 -2.20 5.18 -10.07
CA VAL A 312 -3.10 6.23 -10.59
C VAL A 312 -2.50 7.64 -10.44
N GLY A 313 -1.71 7.88 -9.40
CA GLY A 313 -1.00 9.15 -9.19
C GLY A 313 0.17 9.39 -10.14
N ALA A 314 0.53 8.45 -11.02
CA ALA A 314 1.66 8.61 -11.94
C ALA A 314 1.40 9.73 -12.97
N PRO A 315 2.44 10.54 -13.31
CA PRO A 315 2.35 11.50 -14.41
C PRO A 315 1.98 10.86 -15.76
N ALA A 316 2.32 9.59 -15.96
CA ALA A 316 1.98 8.84 -17.17
C ALA A 316 0.44 8.74 -17.39
N PHE A 317 -0.33 8.78 -16.30
CA PHE A 317 -1.81 8.75 -16.35
C PHE A 317 -2.41 10.15 -16.20
N ALA A 318 -1.60 11.20 -16.43
CA ALA A 318 -2.05 12.57 -16.29
C ALA A 318 -2.79 13.12 -17.50
N ALA A 319 -2.60 12.52 -18.66
CA ALA A 319 -3.23 12.92 -19.91
C ALA A 319 -4.34 11.94 -20.29
N GLY A 320 -5.53 12.09 -19.70
CA GLY A 320 -6.75 11.44 -20.17
C GLY A 320 -7.01 10.04 -19.60
N GLU A 321 -7.19 9.07 -20.50
CA GLU A 321 -7.55 7.68 -20.21
C GLU A 321 -6.36 6.75 -20.43
N ALA A 322 -6.27 5.70 -19.63
CA ALA A 322 -5.26 4.66 -19.80
C ALA A 322 -5.82 3.27 -19.53
N TRP A 323 -5.27 2.31 -20.23
CA TRP A 323 -5.57 0.88 -20.11
C TRP A 323 -4.27 0.13 -19.99
N ALA A 324 -4.09 -0.59 -18.89
CA ALA A 324 -2.88 -1.40 -18.72
C ALA A 324 -3.13 -2.60 -17.80
N PRO A 325 -2.40 -3.71 -18.02
CA PRO A 325 -2.42 -4.84 -17.12
C PRO A 325 -1.76 -4.47 -15.79
N VAL A 326 -2.37 -4.91 -14.68
CA VAL A 326 -1.83 -4.75 -13.33
C VAL A 326 -2.03 -6.05 -12.54
N CYS A 327 -0.97 -6.52 -11.92
CA CYS A 327 -1.06 -7.64 -10.97
C CYS A 327 -1.30 -7.08 -9.57
N LEU A 328 -2.12 -7.77 -8.78
CA LEU A 328 -2.39 -7.46 -7.38
C LEU A 328 -1.70 -8.51 -6.51
N PRO A 329 -0.48 -8.24 -5.99
CA PRO A 329 0.37 -9.27 -5.39
C PRO A 329 -0.24 -10.00 -4.20
N ARG A 330 -1.08 -9.33 -3.39
CA ARG A 330 -1.72 -9.93 -2.21
C ARG A 330 -3.04 -10.62 -2.57
N PHE A 331 -3.69 -10.19 -3.65
CA PHE A 331 -4.92 -10.79 -4.16
C PHE A 331 -4.67 -12.01 -5.07
N ASN A 332 -3.96 -11.82 -6.18
CA ASN A 332 -3.57 -12.86 -7.11
C ASN A 332 -2.19 -12.55 -7.71
N PRO A 333 -1.10 -13.06 -7.11
CA PRO A 333 0.26 -12.77 -7.56
C PRO A 333 0.63 -13.39 -8.92
N ASP A 334 -0.17 -14.31 -9.45
CA ASP A 334 0.15 -15.07 -10.67
C ASP A 334 -0.60 -14.59 -11.91
N GLY A 335 -1.58 -13.69 -11.74
CA GLY A 335 -2.44 -13.20 -12.82
C GLY A 335 -2.44 -11.69 -12.95
N PHE A 336 -2.84 -11.21 -14.13
CA PHE A 336 -3.11 -9.81 -14.39
C PHE A 336 -4.61 -9.53 -14.32
N PHE A 337 -4.94 -8.38 -13.75
CA PHE A 337 -6.17 -7.64 -14.00
C PHE A 337 -5.91 -6.58 -15.06
N TYR A 338 -6.96 -6.04 -15.64
CA TYR A 338 -6.87 -4.93 -16.58
C TYR A 338 -7.46 -3.68 -15.96
N ALA A 339 -6.62 -2.67 -15.80
CA ALA A 339 -6.95 -1.43 -15.14
C ALA A 339 -7.27 -0.35 -16.16
N TYR A 340 -8.49 0.18 -16.09
CA TYR A 340 -8.90 1.40 -16.74
C TYR A 340 -8.74 2.57 -15.77
N VAL A 341 -7.90 3.53 -16.11
CA VAL A 341 -7.68 4.76 -15.34
C VAL A 341 -8.15 5.94 -16.16
N ALA A 342 -9.01 6.77 -15.58
CA ALA A 342 -9.45 8.00 -16.22
C ALA A 342 -9.43 9.16 -15.22
N ARG A 343 -8.83 10.27 -15.64
CA ARG A 343 -9.00 11.54 -14.93
C ARG A 343 -10.35 12.15 -15.29
N LEU A 344 -11.14 12.48 -14.28
CA LEU A 344 -12.44 13.12 -14.44
C LEU A 344 -12.25 14.64 -14.39
N ASP A 345 -12.49 15.31 -15.52
CA ASP A 345 -12.33 16.76 -15.71
C ASP A 345 -10.89 17.30 -15.44
N ALA A 346 -10.71 18.61 -15.38
CA ALA A 346 -9.43 19.29 -15.10
C ALA A 346 -8.95 19.17 -13.63
N MET A 347 -9.66 18.40 -12.80
CA MET A 347 -9.37 18.20 -11.38
C MET A 347 -8.54 16.93 -11.15
N PRO A 348 -7.83 16.78 -10.00
CA PRO A 348 -7.08 15.56 -9.68
C PRO A 348 -8.00 14.41 -9.22
N VAL A 349 -9.23 14.31 -9.73
CA VAL A 349 -10.15 13.21 -9.46
C VAL A 349 -9.90 12.10 -10.47
N CYS A 350 -9.63 10.89 -9.99
CA CYS A 350 -9.32 9.75 -10.83
C CYS A 350 -10.29 8.60 -10.56
N LEU A 351 -10.85 8.05 -11.64
CA LEU A 351 -11.59 6.81 -11.66
C LEU A 351 -10.64 5.68 -12.05
N LEU A 352 -10.65 4.60 -11.26
CA LEU A 352 -9.96 3.36 -11.55
C LEU A 352 -10.96 2.21 -11.56
N LEU A 353 -11.06 1.50 -12.67
CA LEU A 353 -11.89 0.30 -12.83
C LEU A 353 -10.98 -0.89 -13.12
N LEU A 354 -11.12 -1.97 -12.36
CA LEU A 354 -10.38 -3.22 -12.59
C LEU A 354 -11.31 -4.29 -13.13
N GLY A 355 -11.00 -4.77 -14.34
CA GLY A 355 -11.66 -5.89 -14.98
C GLY A 355 -10.77 -7.14 -15.05
N THR A 356 -11.39 -8.29 -15.25
CA THR A 356 -10.70 -9.55 -15.61
C THR A 356 -10.57 -9.76 -17.11
N ASP A 357 -11.33 -9.00 -17.91
CA ASP A 357 -11.39 -9.12 -19.37
C ASP A 357 -10.47 -8.09 -20.05
N PRO A 358 -9.49 -8.52 -20.88
CA PRO A 358 -8.62 -7.62 -21.64
C PRO A 358 -9.35 -6.73 -22.65
N GLU A 359 -10.52 -7.15 -23.13
CA GLU A 359 -11.25 -6.46 -24.21
C GLU A 359 -12.35 -5.51 -23.69
N ALA A 360 -12.51 -5.39 -22.37
CA ALA A 360 -13.57 -4.60 -21.74
C ALA A 360 -13.33 -3.07 -21.76
N PHE A 361 -12.33 -2.56 -22.50
CA PHE A 361 -11.98 -1.14 -22.52
C PHE A 361 -13.19 -0.22 -22.81
N HIS A 362 -13.98 -0.55 -23.84
CA HIS A 362 -15.13 0.26 -24.25
C HIS A 362 -16.28 0.23 -23.23
N ASP A 363 -16.48 -0.89 -22.55
CA ASP A 363 -17.49 -1.02 -21.50
C ASP A 363 -17.10 -0.18 -20.27
N MET A 364 -15.81 -0.19 -19.91
CA MET A 364 -15.24 0.63 -18.83
C MET A 364 -15.30 2.13 -19.16
N ALA A 365 -15.02 2.52 -20.42
CA ALA A 365 -15.17 3.89 -20.88
C ALA A 365 -16.64 4.36 -20.86
N THR A 366 -17.59 3.45 -21.09
CA THR A 366 -19.02 3.76 -20.95
C THR A 366 -19.41 3.99 -19.48
N CYS A 367 -18.88 3.16 -18.57
CA CYS A 367 -19.01 3.37 -17.13
C CYS A 367 -18.46 4.73 -16.68
N ARG A 368 -17.29 5.13 -17.21
CA ARG A 368 -16.71 6.46 -16.96
C ARG A 368 -17.68 7.57 -17.32
N ARG A 369 -18.24 7.57 -18.53
CA ARG A 369 -19.17 8.63 -18.99
C ARG A 369 -20.41 8.73 -18.09
N LEU A 370 -21.02 7.59 -17.75
CA LEU A 370 -22.18 7.55 -16.84
C LEU A 370 -21.85 8.10 -15.44
N LEU A 371 -20.67 7.78 -14.92
CA LEU A 371 -20.22 8.31 -13.64
C LEU A 371 -20.00 9.82 -13.71
N GLU A 372 -19.30 10.28 -14.75
CA GLU A 372 -18.96 11.69 -14.95
C GLU A 372 -20.22 12.55 -15.11
N GLU A 373 -21.20 12.11 -15.90
CA GLU A 373 -22.52 12.76 -16.02
C GLU A 373 -23.29 12.78 -14.69
N GLY A 374 -23.30 11.66 -13.96
CA GLY A 374 -23.93 11.57 -12.65
C GLY A 374 -23.28 12.51 -11.63
N MET A 375 -21.95 12.62 -11.65
CA MET A 375 -21.20 13.51 -10.75
C MET A 375 -21.47 14.99 -11.04
N HIS A 376 -21.63 15.36 -12.32
CA HIS A 376 -22.08 16.70 -12.71
C HIS A 376 -23.49 16.98 -12.21
N GLY A 377 -24.43 16.04 -12.39
CA GLY A 377 -25.81 16.19 -11.92
C GLY A 377 -25.95 16.35 -10.40
N LEU A 378 -25.05 15.73 -9.62
CA LEU A 378 -24.99 15.87 -8.16
C LEU A 378 -24.25 17.13 -7.69
N GLY A 379 -23.59 17.88 -8.58
CA GLY A 379 -22.66 18.94 -8.20
C GLY A 379 -21.44 18.42 -7.42
N ALA A 380 -21.15 17.12 -7.51
CA ALA A 380 -20.08 16.47 -6.77
C ALA A 380 -18.70 16.96 -7.21
N MET A 381 -18.54 17.33 -8.49
CA MET A 381 -17.29 17.87 -9.04
C MET A 381 -16.82 19.11 -8.29
N ARG A 382 -17.74 20.05 -7.99
CA ARG A 382 -17.42 21.25 -7.20
C ARG A 382 -17.06 20.90 -5.76
N ALA A 383 -17.83 20.03 -5.11
CA ALA A 383 -17.57 19.63 -3.72
C ALA A 383 -16.24 18.89 -3.56
N LEU A 384 -15.88 18.03 -4.52
CA LEU A 384 -14.58 17.35 -4.58
C LEU A 384 -13.46 18.31 -4.96
N GLY A 385 -13.73 19.31 -5.79
CA GLY A 385 -12.77 20.36 -6.14
C GLY A 385 -12.44 21.32 -5.00
N GLU A 386 -13.46 21.74 -4.24
CA GLU A 386 -13.30 22.47 -2.98
C GLU A 386 -12.48 21.63 -2.00
N ALA A 387 -12.78 20.33 -1.87
CA ALA A 387 -11.97 19.45 -1.05
C ALA A 387 -10.51 19.41 -1.56
N ALA A 388 -10.29 19.26 -2.87
CA ALA A 388 -8.95 19.11 -3.45
C ALA A 388 -8.08 20.37 -3.35
N SER A 389 -8.69 21.55 -3.21
CA SER A 389 -8.01 22.86 -3.22
C SER A 389 -7.55 23.37 -1.85
N PHE A 390 -7.91 22.70 -0.74
CA PHE A 390 -7.42 23.06 0.60
C PHE A 390 -5.93 22.75 0.84
N SER A 391 -5.26 22.06 -0.08
CA SER A 391 -3.83 21.78 0.02
C SER A 391 -2.98 22.98 -0.42
N SER A 392 -2.24 23.57 0.53
CA SER A 392 -1.25 24.64 0.31
C SER A 392 0.06 24.19 -0.39
N ALA A 393 0.13 22.95 -0.86
CA ALA A 393 1.27 22.35 -1.56
C ALA A 393 0.91 21.99 -3.03
N PRO A 394 1.87 22.03 -3.97
CA PRO A 394 1.61 21.96 -5.40
C PRO A 394 0.86 20.67 -5.79
N ALA A 395 -0.35 20.85 -6.35
CA ALA A 395 -1.12 19.98 -7.25
C ALA A 395 -1.24 18.45 -6.99
N THR A 396 -0.69 17.89 -5.91
CA THR A 396 -0.57 16.43 -5.72
C THR A 396 -1.05 15.90 -4.38
N SER A 397 -1.30 16.74 -3.36
CA SER A 397 -1.88 16.30 -2.09
C SER A 397 -3.37 16.63 -1.98
N ALA A 398 -4.16 15.59 -1.72
CA ALA A 398 -5.62 15.60 -1.63
C ALA A 398 -6.15 16.26 -0.32
N PRO A 399 -7.49 16.41 -0.18
CA PRO A 399 -8.14 17.15 0.91
C PRO A 399 -7.74 16.59 2.28
N ALA A 400 -7.27 17.42 3.20
CA ALA A 400 -7.23 17.06 4.62
C ALA A 400 -7.82 18.18 5.50
N TYR A 401 -8.07 17.83 6.75
CA TYR A 401 -8.55 18.77 7.75
C TYR A 401 -7.38 19.29 8.56
N SER A 402 -7.54 20.51 9.06
CA SER A 402 -6.59 21.10 9.99
C SER A 402 -6.64 20.41 11.35
N VAL A 403 -5.49 20.29 12.03
CA VAL A 403 -5.42 19.80 13.42
C VAL A 403 -6.24 20.68 14.37
N GLN A 404 -6.43 21.96 14.02
CA GLN A 404 -7.22 22.93 14.78
C GLN A 404 -8.71 22.55 14.82
N ALA A 405 -9.21 21.78 13.85
CA ALA A 405 -10.59 21.30 13.83
C ALA A 405 -10.95 20.42 15.04
N VAL A 406 -9.95 19.77 15.66
CA VAL A 406 -10.12 19.00 16.91
C VAL A 406 -10.42 19.93 18.09
N GLY A 407 -9.99 21.19 18.01
CA GLY A 407 -10.12 22.19 19.06
C GLY A 407 -9.30 21.86 20.32
N ALA A 408 -8.29 20.99 20.23
CA ALA A 408 -7.46 20.60 21.37
C ALA A 408 -6.16 21.43 21.40
N PRO A 409 -6.02 22.40 22.33
CA PRO A 409 -4.83 23.23 22.40
C PRO A 409 -3.61 22.37 22.72
N GLY A 410 -2.50 22.64 22.04
CA GLY A 410 -1.25 21.89 22.20
C GLY A 410 -1.14 20.61 21.38
N LEU A 411 -2.20 20.17 20.67
CA LEU A 411 -2.09 19.11 19.67
C LEU A 411 -1.49 19.69 18.38
N ARG A 412 -0.39 19.11 17.90
CA ARG A 412 0.30 19.55 16.67
C ARG A 412 0.04 18.63 15.49
N HIS A 413 0.01 17.31 15.70
CA HIS A 413 -0.29 16.32 14.68
C HIS A 413 -0.69 14.98 15.31
N PHE A 414 -1.39 14.12 14.58
CA PHE A 414 -1.70 12.76 15.03
C PHE A 414 -1.89 11.78 13.88
N LEU A 415 -1.72 10.49 14.14
CA LEU A 415 -2.12 9.39 13.27
C LEU A 415 -3.13 8.54 14.06
N TYR A 416 -4.32 8.31 13.50
CA TYR A 416 -5.34 7.47 14.14
C TYR A 416 -5.83 6.38 13.18
N LYS A 417 -5.79 5.14 13.64
CA LYS A 417 -6.30 3.95 12.96
C LYS A 417 -7.38 3.29 13.83
N PRO A 418 -8.66 3.27 13.40
CA PRO A 418 -9.66 2.45 14.05
C PRO A 418 -9.33 0.96 13.90
N LEU A 419 -9.53 0.21 14.97
CA LEU A 419 -9.42 -1.25 15.02
C LEU A 419 -10.79 -1.88 15.35
N ASP A 420 -11.75 -1.10 15.83
CA ASP A 420 -13.13 -1.46 16.13
C ASP A 420 -14.01 -1.58 14.86
N ILE A 421 -13.52 -2.33 13.87
CA ILE A 421 -14.25 -2.58 12.62
C ILE A 421 -15.24 -3.73 12.87
N PRO A 422 -16.57 -3.52 12.77
CA PRO A 422 -17.54 -4.59 12.96
C PRO A 422 -17.31 -5.73 11.95
N ASP A 423 -17.22 -6.97 12.44
CA ASP A 423 -16.94 -8.17 11.62
C ASP A 423 -17.88 -8.33 10.42
N HIS A 424 -19.13 -7.88 10.58
CA HIS A 424 -20.17 -7.94 9.54
C HIS A 424 -19.90 -7.04 8.33
N HIS A 425 -19.01 -6.03 8.44
CA HIS A 425 -18.76 -5.07 7.37
C HIS A 425 -17.45 -5.27 6.59
N ARG A 426 -16.61 -6.26 6.97
CA ARG A 426 -15.36 -6.63 6.28
C ARG A 426 -14.60 -5.42 5.68
N GLN A 427 -14.47 -4.32 6.43
CA GLN A 427 -13.99 -3.05 5.87
C GLN A 427 -12.48 -3.08 5.63
N LEU A 428 -12.04 -2.29 4.65
CA LEU A 428 -10.64 -1.97 4.41
C LEU A 428 -10.05 -1.27 5.65
N PRO A 429 -8.89 -1.72 6.17
CA PRO A 429 -8.14 -0.97 7.17
C PRO A 429 -7.89 0.46 6.70
N GLN A 430 -8.35 1.43 7.49
CA GLN A 430 -8.25 2.84 7.17
C GLN A 430 -7.54 3.58 8.29
N PHE A 431 -6.96 4.73 7.97
CA PHE A 431 -6.42 5.63 8.97
C PHE A 431 -6.66 7.09 8.57
N THR A 432 -6.49 7.98 9.54
CA THR A 432 -6.63 9.42 9.34
C THR A 432 -5.49 10.17 10.01
N SER A 433 -5.10 11.28 9.38
CA SER A 433 -4.21 12.28 9.95
C SER A 433 -4.59 13.66 9.41
N PRO A 434 -4.35 14.73 10.19
CA PRO A 434 -4.52 16.10 9.70
C PRO A 434 -3.41 16.47 8.72
N GLU A 435 -3.51 17.68 8.16
CA GLU A 435 -2.44 18.27 7.35
C GLU A 435 -1.18 18.56 8.18
N LEU A 436 -0.04 18.59 7.48
CA LEU A 436 1.24 18.97 8.05
C LEU A 436 1.32 20.50 8.15
N GLU A 437 0.75 21.02 9.23
CA GLU A 437 0.80 22.45 9.59
C GLU A 437 2.09 22.82 10.32
N ALA A 438 2.32 24.12 10.53
CA ALA A 438 3.45 24.61 11.32
C ALA A 438 3.50 23.92 12.70
N PRO A 439 4.67 23.42 13.15
CA PRO A 439 6.01 23.67 12.63
C PRO A 439 6.48 22.75 11.48
N TYR A 440 5.66 21.80 11.02
CA TYR A 440 6.03 20.77 10.02
C TYR A 440 5.85 21.22 8.57
N SER A 441 5.93 22.52 8.30
CA SER A 441 5.83 23.04 6.93
C SER A 441 7.07 22.73 6.10
N ARG A 442 8.25 22.68 6.73
CA ARG A 442 9.54 22.39 6.07
C ARG A 442 9.80 20.89 5.98
N GLU A 443 10.43 20.47 4.88
CA GLU A 443 10.75 19.06 4.61
C GLU A 443 11.56 18.40 5.75
N GLN A 444 12.57 19.07 6.29
CA GLN A 444 13.36 18.56 7.42
C GLN A 444 12.50 18.30 8.67
N GLU A 445 11.51 19.16 8.92
CA GLU A 445 10.61 19.02 10.07
C GLU A 445 9.59 17.89 9.85
N ARG A 446 9.15 17.68 8.59
CA ARG A 446 8.31 16.53 8.20
C ARG A 446 9.07 15.21 8.37
N GLN A 447 10.32 15.17 7.93
CA GLN A 447 11.19 14.00 8.11
C GLN A 447 11.43 13.71 9.59
N ARG A 448 11.67 14.74 10.42
CA ARG A 448 11.77 14.55 11.87
C ARG A 448 10.48 13.98 12.46
N LEU A 449 9.32 14.51 12.08
CA LEU A 449 8.04 14.00 12.56
C LEU A 449 7.83 12.52 12.17
N SER A 450 8.16 12.17 10.92
CA SER A 450 8.14 10.79 10.43
C SER A 450 9.07 9.89 11.25
N ASP A 451 10.28 10.34 11.55
CA ASP A 451 11.26 9.63 12.39
C ASP A 451 10.73 9.39 13.83
N LEU A 452 10.00 10.36 14.40
CA LEU A 452 9.38 10.21 15.71
C LEU A 452 8.27 9.17 15.68
N TYR A 453 7.41 9.16 14.65
CA TYR A 453 6.37 8.14 14.49
C TYR A 453 6.94 6.74 14.31
N HIS A 454 7.98 6.59 13.48
CA HIS A 454 8.65 5.30 13.31
C HIS A 454 9.24 4.76 14.63
N ARG A 455 9.86 5.63 15.45
CA ARG A 455 10.38 5.27 16.77
C ARG A 455 9.28 4.83 17.73
N LEU A 456 8.17 5.58 17.79
CA LEU A 456 7.03 5.21 18.64
C LEU A 456 6.46 3.86 18.21
N HIS A 457 6.19 3.69 16.92
CA HIS A 457 5.63 2.46 16.38
C HIS A 457 6.54 1.26 16.64
N ALA A 458 7.85 1.39 16.40
CA ALA A 458 8.82 0.32 16.65
C ALA A 458 8.85 -0.12 18.12
N ARG A 459 8.68 0.83 19.06
CA ARG A 459 8.61 0.53 20.49
C ARG A 459 7.28 -0.09 20.91
N LEU A 460 6.18 0.37 20.30
CA LEU A 460 4.82 -0.09 20.62
C LEU A 460 4.59 -1.52 20.14
N HIS A 461 5.04 -1.83 18.93
CA HIS A 461 4.92 -3.14 18.28
C HIS A 461 6.16 -4.03 18.44
N SER A 462 7.01 -3.72 19.42
CA SER A 462 8.18 -4.57 19.71
C SER A 462 7.70 -5.92 20.26
N PRO A 463 8.07 -7.06 19.65
CA PRO A 463 7.61 -8.37 20.09
C PRO A 463 8.18 -8.76 21.46
N SER A 464 9.36 -8.24 21.82
CA SER A 464 10.02 -8.54 23.10
C SER A 464 9.39 -7.79 24.27
N ARG A 465 8.78 -6.63 24.04
CA ARG A 465 8.14 -5.83 25.08
C ARG A 465 6.99 -5.00 24.50
N PRO A 466 5.80 -5.60 24.29
CA PRO A 466 4.67 -4.89 23.72
C PRO A 466 4.15 -3.86 24.73
N LEU A 467 4.37 -2.58 24.42
CA LEU A 467 3.82 -1.48 25.18
C LEU A 467 2.44 -1.15 24.64
N ARG A 468 1.49 -0.81 25.51
CA ARG A 468 0.15 -0.33 25.10
C ARG A 468 0.03 1.19 25.12
N LEU A 469 0.82 1.85 25.95
CA LEU A 469 0.82 3.30 26.11
C LEU A 469 2.25 3.77 26.30
N ILE A 470 2.65 4.78 25.52
CA ILE A 470 3.95 5.43 25.61
C ILE A 470 3.70 6.92 25.77
N TYR A 471 4.29 7.52 26.81
CA TYR A 471 4.47 8.96 26.93
C TYR A 471 5.97 9.24 26.84
N HIS A 472 6.38 10.09 25.91
CA HIS A 472 7.79 10.38 25.68
C HIS A 472 7.99 11.88 25.42
N VAL A 473 8.79 12.53 26.25
CA VAL A 473 9.18 13.92 26.06
C VAL A 473 10.44 13.93 25.19
N ALA A 474 10.30 14.43 23.96
CA ALA A 474 11.41 14.71 23.06
C ALA A 474 11.84 16.18 23.18
N GLU A 475 12.90 16.57 22.47
CA GLU A 475 13.48 17.92 22.55
C GLU A 475 12.50 19.03 22.19
N ARG A 476 11.67 18.82 21.15
CA ARG A 476 10.77 19.86 20.60
C ARG A 476 9.29 19.52 20.72
N GLU A 477 8.97 18.28 21.07
CA GLU A 477 7.61 17.74 21.12
C GLU A 477 7.43 16.78 22.29
N THR A 478 6.21 16.71 22.81
CA THR A 478 5.79 15.59 23.65
C THR A 478 5.02 14.61 22.80
N LEU A 479 5.39 13.34 22.86
CA LEU A 479 4.77 12.26 22.12
C LEU A 479 3.90 11.40 23.02
N LEU A 480 2.73 11.00 22.51
CA LEU A 480 1.93 9.98 23.15
C LEU A 480 1.42 8.98 22.11
N ALA A 481 1.71 7.69 22.33
CA ALA A 481 1.23 6.59 21.51
C ALA A 481 0.38 5.65 22.36
N TRP A 482 -0.77 5.22 21.83
CA TRP A 482 -1.73 4.39 22.56
C TRP A 482 -2.38 3.38 21.61
N VAL A 483 -2.23 2.09 21.93
CA VAL A 483 -2.92 0.98 21.26
C VAL A 483 -3.88 0.31 22.23
N THR A 484 -5.09 0.08 21.75
CA THR A 484 -6.17 -0.66 22.44
C THR A 484 -6.76 -1.70 21.48
N SER A 485 -7.77 -2.46 21.92
CA SER A 485 -8.54 -3.31 21.01
C SER A 485 -9.39 -2.53 20.01
N LYS A 486 -9.66 -1.24 20.28
CA LYS A 486 -10.57 -0.40 19.46
C LYS A 486 -9.85 0.55 18.53
N PHE A 487 -8.63 0.95 18.85
CA PHE A 487 -7.88 1.88 18.03
C PHE A 487 -6.37 1.82 18.28
N GLU A 488 -5.64 2.37 17.33
CA GLU A 488 -4.22 2.66 17.40
C GLU A 488 -4.00 4.16 17.11
N LEU A 489 -3.34 4.86 18.03
CA LEU A 489 -3.18 6.32 17.99
C LEU A 489 -1.73 6.72 18.28
N TYR A 490 -1.22 7.66 17.50
CA TYR A 490 0.05 8.34 17.72
C TYR A 490 -0.17 9.84 17.70
N THR A 491 0.29 10.55 18.71
CA THR A 491 0.10 12.00 18.83
C THR A 491 1.41 12.73 19.05
N CYS A 492 1.45 13.93 18.48
CA CYS A 492 2.53 14.87 18.64
C CYS A 492 1.98 16.15 19.25
N LEU A 493 2.48 16.49 20.42
CA LEU A 493 2.00 17.57 21.27
C LEU A 493 3.09 18.63 21.45
N SER A 494 2.70 19.81 21.92
CA SER A 494 3.64 20.83 22.36
C SER A 494 4.57 20.31 23.49
N PRO A 495 5.82 20.79 23.57
CA PRO A 495 6.87 20.21 24.40
C PRO A 495 6.61 20.27 25.91
N LEU A 496 5.75 21.18 26.36
CA LEU A 496 5.45 21.40 27.78
C LEU A 496 4.17 20.70 28.24
N VAL A 497 3.57 19.85 27.40
CA VAL A 497 2.33 19.14 27.76
C VAL A 497 2.66 18.02 28.74
N THR A 498 2.11 18.11 29.96
CA THR A 498 2.26 17.07 30.98
C THR A 498 1.54 15.78 30.59
N LYS A 499 1.87 14.66 31.24
CA LYS A 499 1.18 13.38 31.04
C LYS A 499 -0.35 13.51 31.21
N ALA A 500 -0.80 14.18 32.27
CA ALA A 500 -2.23 14.43 32.50
C ALA A 500 -2.86 15.29 31.39
N GLY A 501 -2.17 16.36 30.96
CA GLY A 501 -2.61 17.21 29.85
C GLY A 501 -2.69 16.46 28.52
N ALA A 502 -1.74 15.56 28.25
CA ALA A 502 -1.72 14.74 27.05
C ALA A 502 -2.94 13.80 27.00
N ILE A 503 -3.29 13.18 28.13
CA ILE A 503 -4.50 12.34 28.23
C ILE A 503 -5.75 13.18 27.96
N LEU A 504 -5.89 14.38 28.54
CA LEU A 504 -7.03 15.25 28.29
C LEU A 504 -7.17 15.63 26.81
N VAL A 505 -6.06 15.96 26.15
CA VAL A 505 -6.02 16.24 24.71
C VAL A 505 -6.45 15.04 23.90
N VAL A 506 -5.93 13.84 24.22
CA VAL A 506 -6.31 12.61 23.52
C VAL A 506 -7.77 12.24 23.74
N THR A 507 -8.31 12.36 24.95
CA THR A 507 -9.74 12.12 25.21
C THR A 507 -10.62 13.09 24.43
N LYS A 508 -10.18 14.35 24.22
CA LYS A 508 -10.88 15.29 23.34
C LYS A 508 -10.78 14.88 21.87
N LEU A 509 -9.60 14.46 21.42
CA LEU A 509 -9.38 13.95 20.07
C LEU A 509 -10.27 12.74 19.77
N LEU A 510 -10.31 11.74 20.64
CA LEU A 510 -11.13 10.54 20.46
C LEU A 510 -12.63 10.88 20.35
N ARG A 511 -13.12 11.83 21.16
CA ARG A 511 -14.50 12.33 21.05
C ARG A 511 -14.77 13.03 19.71
N TRP A 512 -13.81 13.81 19.23
CA TRP A 512 -13.91 14.47 17.92
C TRP A 512 -13.90 13.45 16.78
N VAL A 513 -12.99 12.47 16.81
CA VAL A 513 -12.93 11.40 15.80
C VAL A 513 -14.23 10.61 15.76
N LYS A 514 -14.80 10.28 16.92
CA LYS A 514 -16.10 9.59 17.00
C LYS A 514 -17.24 10.43 16.42
N LYS A 515 -17.22 11.76 16.60
CA LYS A 515 -18.21 12.67 16.01
C LYS A 515 -18.08 12.77 14.48
N GLU A 516 -16.85 12.80 13.97
CA GLU A 516 -16.54 12.95 12.54
C GLU A 516 -16.33 11.61 11.82
N GLU A 517 -16.65 10.49 12.46
CA GLU A 517 -16.32 9.13 12.03
C GLU A 517 -16.84 8.82 10.61
N ASP A 518 -18.11 9.17 10.36
CA ASP A 518 -18.78 9.04 9.06
C ASP A 518 -18.15 9.92 7.97
N ARG A 519 -17.49 11.02 8.36
CA ARG A 519 -16.78 11.90 7.43
C ARG A 519 -15.37 11.39 7.15
N LEU A 520 -14.68 10.88 8.16
CA LEU A 520 -13.27 10.48 8.07
C LEU A 520 -13.08 9.09 7.42
N PHE A 521 -14.03 8.17 7.60
CA PHE A 521 -13.89 6.77 7.18
C PHE A 521 -15.04 6.30 6.29
N ILE A 522 -14.74 5.39 5.38
CA ILE A 522 -15.70 4.64 4.58
C ILE A 522 -16.24 3.49 5.45
N ARG A 523 -17.38 3.72 6.09
CA ARG A 523 -18.07 2.71 6.94
C ARG A 523 -18.94 1.75 6.14
N TYR A 524 -19.50 2.21 5.02
CA TYR A 524 -20.45 1.44 4.21
C TYR A 524 -19.98 1.41 2.76
N PRO A 525 -18.98 0.56 2.43
CA PRO A 525 -18.55 0.43 1.05
C PRO A 525 -19.72 -0.09 0.19
N PRO A 526 -20.08 0.60 -0.89
CA PRO A 526 -21.10 0.13 -1.84
C PRO A 526 -20.72 -1.24 -2.43
N LYS A 527 -21.73 -2.09 -2.64
CA LYS A 527 -21.59 -3.42 -3.27
C LYS A 527 -22.42 -3.49 -4.55
N TYR A 528 -21.86 -4.04 -5.63
CA TYR A 528 -22.60 -4.40 -6.85
C TYR A 528 -23.11 -5.82 -6.78
N SER A 529 -24.22 -6.09 -7.47
CA SER A 529 -24.56 -7.44 -7.88
C SER A 529 -24.50 -7.43 -9.41
N THR A 530 -23.44 -7.97 -9.99
CA THR A 530 -23.37 -8.17 -11.44
C THR A 530 -24.33 -9.29 -11.83
N PRO A 531 -25.09 -9.17 -12.94
CA PRO A 531 -25.75 -10.32 -13.52
C PRO A 531 -24.70 -11.37 -13.93
N PRO A 532 -25.00 -12.68 -13.83
CA PRO A 532 -24.05 -13.72 -14.21
C PRO A 532 -23.61 -13.52 -15.67
N ALA A 533 -22.32 -13.70 -15.94
CA ALA A 533 -21.80 -13.73 -17.29
C ALA A 533 -22.62 -14.74 -18.11
N ALA A 534 -23.14 -14.31 -19.27
CA ALA A 534 -23.84 -15.22 -20.16
C ALA A 534 -22.90 -16.38 -20.51
N PRO A 535 -23.36 -17.65 -20.46
CA PRO A 535 -22.51 -18.78 -20.81
C PRO A 535 -22.01 -18.59 -22.24
N ALA A 536 -20.69 -18.70 -22.42
CA ALA A 536 -20.07 -18.69 -23.73
C ALA A 536 -20.83 -19.65 -24.65
N ALA A 537 -21.34 -19.14 -25.76
CA ALA A 537 -22.05 -19.95 -26.73
C ALA A 537 -21.11 -21.07 -27.22
N SER A 538 -21.39 -22.31 -26.81
CA SER A 538 -20.77 -23.50 -27.35
C SER A 538 -21.14 -23.59 -28.83
N THR A 539 -20.19 -23.35 -29.71
CA THR A 539 -20.28 -23.67 -31.13
C THR A 539 -20.25 -25.19 -31.29
N ASP A 540 -21.42 -25.83 -31.20
CA ASP A 540 -21.59 -27.22 -31.60
C ASP A 540 -21.59 -27.31 -33.13
N GLN A 541 -20.66 -28.11 -33.66
CA GLN A 541 -20.57 -28.51 -35.07
C GLN A 541 -21.79 -29.34 -35.50
N PRO A 542 -22.15 -29.33 -36.80
CA PRO A 542 -23.34 -30.01 -37.28
C PRO A 542 -23.14 -31.53 -37.42
N SER A 543 -24.18 -32.24 -37.03
CA SER A 543 -24.44 -33.66 -37.19
C SER A 543 -24.16 -34.18 -38.61
N HIS A 544 -23.32 -35.20 -38.72
CA HIS A 544 -23.30 -36.09 -39.89
C HIS A 544 -22.99 -37.53 -39.47
N ASN A 545 -23.99 -38.40 -39.62
CA ASN A 545 -23.92 -39.77 -40.13
C ASN A 545 -24.86 -40.72 -39.39
N GLY A 546 -25.80 -41.31 -40.14
CA GLY A 546 -26.68 -42.37 -39.67
C GLY A 546 -27.51 -42.96 -40.82
N LEU A 547 -26.85 -43.61 -41.77
CA LEU A 547 -27.49 -44.57 -42.68
C LEU A 547 -27.35 -45.98 -42.07
N PHE A 548 -28.50 -46.57 -41.75
CA PHE A 548 -28.82 -47.98 -41.41
C PHE A 548 -28.38 -48.97 -42.52
N PRO A 549 -28.24 -50.31 -42.30
CA PRO A 549 -29.33 -51.25 -41.88
C PRO A 549 -28.90 -52.42 -40.95
N GLY A 550 -29.74 -52.99 -40.07
CA GLY A 550 -30.93 -53.87 -40.26
C GLY A 550 -30.68 -55.20 -39.50
N PRO A 551 -31.59 -56.21 -39.46
CA PRO A 551 -33.05 -56.23 -39.57
C PRO A 551 -33.78 -56.18 -38.21
#